data_AF-A0A6B3EP00-F1
#
_entry.id   AF-A0A6B3EP00-F1
#
_cell.length_a   1.000
_cell.length_b   1.000
_cell.length_c   1.000
_cell.angle_alpha   90.00
_cell.angle_beta   90.00
_cell.angle_gamma   90.00
#
_symmetry.space_group_name_H-M   'P 1'
#
loop_
_entity.id
_entity.type
_entity.pdbx_description
1 polymer ?
#
loop_
_entity_poly.entity_id
_entity_poly.type
_entity_poly.pdbx_seq_one_letter_code
_entity_poly.pdbx_strand_id
1 'polypeptide(L)'
;TGDDGKLYGEPFYGESSMLMYRKDVLAAKGLTMPAHPTWQQVADIAAKVDGAKPGMRGICLRGLPGWGELIAPLTTVVNTFGGTWFAKDWSARLGDKEFREAAKFYVDLVREHGESGAAQSGFAECLNNLTQGKTAMWYDATSGAGSLEAAKSPVKGKIGYAPAPVVKTKSS
;
A
#
# COMPACT_ATOMS: atom_id res chain seq x y z
N THR A 1 -16.55 3.03 -22.70
CA THR A 1 -16.71 3.05 -24.17
C THR A 1 -15.44 3.63 -24.78
N GLY A 2 -15.02 3.18 -25.95
CA GLY A 2 -13.93 3.81 -26.70
C GLY A 2 -14.35 5.17 -27.25
N ASP A 3 -13.41 5.90 -27.85
CA ASP A 3 -13.68 7.20 -28.49
C ASP A 3 -14.69 7.10 -29.65
N ASP A 4 -14.92 5.89 -30.17
CA ASP A 4 -15.93 5.55 -31.18
C ASP A 4 -17.32 5.22 -30.59
N GLY A 5 -17.49 5.34 -29.27
CA GLY A 5 -18.73 5.06 -28.55
C GLY A 5 -19.02 3.59 -28.26
N LYS A 6 -18.14 2.65 -28.65
CA LYS A 6 -18.38 1.21 -28.48
C LYS A 6 -17.84 0.69 -27.16
N LEU A 7 -18.50 -0.33 -26.58
CA LEU A 7 -18.02 -1.03 -25.39
C LEU A 7 -17.18 -2.25 -25.81
N TYR A 8 -15.90 -2.25 -25.46
CA TYR A 8 -14.95 -3.33 -25.77
C TYR A 8 -14.69 -4.29 -24.61
N GLY A 9 -15.14 -3.92 -23.41
CA GLY A 9 -14.99 -4.71 -22.20
C GLY A 9 -15.97 -4.23 -21.15
N GLU A 10 -16.50 -5.17 -20.37
CA GLU A 10 -17.43 -4.91 -19.28
C GLU A 10 -16.70 -5.10 -17.95
N PRO A 11 -16.72 -4.11 -17.04
CA PRO A 11 -15.98 -4.20 -15.79
C PRO A 11 -16.62 -5.26 -14.87
N PHE A 12 -15.92 -6.38 -14.68
CA PHE A 12 -16.35 -7.39 -13.71
C PHE A 12 -16.26 -6.87 -12.27
N TYR A 13 -15.20 -6.10 -11.96
CA TYR A 13 -15.09 -5.27 -10.77
C TYR A 13 -14.18 -4.06 -11.04
N GLY A 14 -14.23 -3.07 -10.15
CA GLY A 14 -13.28 -1.97 -10.08
C GLY A 14 -12.70 -1.86 -8.67
N GLU A 15 -11.50 -1.30 -8.57
CA GLU A 15 -10.82 -1.12 -7.28
C GLU A 15 -10.12 0.23 -7.21
N SER A 16 -9.89 0.68 -5.97
CA SER A 16 -8.98 1.77 -5.65
C SER A 16 -7.88 1.23 -4.74
N SER A 17 -7.15 2.11 -4.05
CA SER A 17 -6.17 1.73 -3.03
C SER A 17 -6.56 2.28 -1.66
N MET A 18 -6.20 1.55 -0.60
CA MET A 18 -6.40 1.97 0.78
C MET A 18 -5.34 1.35 1.70
N LEU A 19 -5.19 1.91 2.90
CA LEU A 19 -4.37 1.32 3.94
C LEU A 19 -5.22 0.37 4.80
N MET A 20 -4.82 -0.90 4.83
CA MET A 20 -5.38 -1.94 5.70
C MET A 20 -4.43 -2.15 6.87
N TYR A 21 -4.95 -2.18 8.10
CA TYR A 21 -4.10 -2.30 9.29
C TYR A 21 -4.74 -3.12 10.41
N ARG A 22 -3.91 -3.72 11.25
CA ARG A 22 -4.33 -4.50 12.42
C ARG A 22 -4.72 -3.59 13.59
N LYS A 23 -6.01 -3.25 13.72
CA LYS A 23 -6.54 -2.42 14.81
C LYS A 23 -6.20 -2.98 16.19
N ASP A 24 -6.22 -4.31 16.33
CA ASP A 24 -5.86 -4.99 17.57
C ASP A 24 -4.37 -4.83 17.93
N VAL A 25 -3.48 -4.81 16.93
CA VAL A 25 -2.04 -4.60 17.14
C VAL A 25 -1.75 -3.15 17.49
N LEU A 26 -2.36 -2.20 16.78
CA LEU A 26 -2.21 -0.78 17.08
C LEU A 26 -2.74 -0.46 18.48
N ALA A 27 -3.95 -0.93 18.82
CA ALA A 27 -4.55 -0.72 20.14
C ALA A 27 -3.69 -1.31 21.27
N ALA A 28 -3.13 -2.51 21.10
CA ALA A 28 -2.22 -3.12 22.07
C ALA A 28 -0.93 -2.31 22.30
N LYS A 29 -0.54 -1.47 21.35
CA LYS A 29 0.60 -0.53 21.45
C LYS A 29 0.17 0.89 21.85
N GLY A 30 -1.11 1.11 22.15
CA GLY A 30 -1.64 2.45 22.45
C GLY A 30 -1.61 3.40 21.25
N LEU A 31 -1.64 2.87 20.03
CA LEU A 31 -1.61 3.62 18.78
C LEU A 31 -2.99 3.68 18.13
N THR A 32 -3.25 4.77 17.42
CA THR A 32 -4.43 4.95 16.57
C THR A 32 -3.99 5.35 15.17
N MET A 33 -4.71 4.86 14.15
CA MET A 33 -4.49 5.29 12.77
C MET A 33 -5.27 6.59 12.52
N PRO A 34 -4.65 7.66 12.00
CA PRO A 34 -5.37 8.86 11.59
C PRO A 34 -6.44 8.55 10.52
N ALA A 35 -7.53 9.32 10.51
CA ALA A 35 -8.59 9.17 9.52
C ALA A 35 -8.12 9.46 8.08
N HIS A 36 -7.10 10.32 7.92
CA HIS A 36 -6.44 10.63 6.66
C HIS A 36 -4.92 10.60 6.90
N PRO A 37 -4.29 9.42 6.86
CA PRO A 37 -2.88 9.29 7.22
C PRO A 37 -1.97 9.88 6.14
N THR A 38 -0.83 10.42 6.58
CA THR A 38 0.29 10.72 5.68
C THR A 38 1.22 9.52 5.56
N TRP A 39 2.01 9.44 4.49
CA TRP A 39 3.03 8.39 4.35
C TRP A 39 4.04 8.39 5.50
N GLN A 40 4.44 9.56 6.01
CA GLN A 40 5.31 9.67 7.19
C GLN A 40 4.64 9.09 8.45
N GLN A 41 3.36 9.38 8.69
CA GLN A 41 2.64 8.77 9.82
C GLN A 41 2.52 7.25 9.69
N VAL A 42 2.33 6.73 8.47
CA VAL A 42 2.32 5.29 8.22
C VAL A 42 3.69 4.68 8.50
N ALA A 43 4.78 5.31 8.06
CA ALA A 43 6.14 4.85 8.37
C ALA A 43 6.42 4.84 9.88
N ASP A 44 6.04 5.90 10.60
CA ASP A 44 6.19 6.00 12.05
C ASP A 44 5.38 4.92 12.79
N ILE A 45 4.15 4.65 12.34
CA ILE A 45 3.33 3.58 12.91
C ILE A 45 3.98 2.22 12.59
N ALA A 46 4.46 2.01 11.36
CA ALA A 46 5.13 0.78 10.94
C ALA A 46 6.31 0.47 11.85
N ALA A 47 7.17 1.45 12.11
CA ALA A 47 8.30 1.32 13.01
C ALA A 47 7.90 0.89 14.44
N LYS A 48 6.80 1.43 14.96
CA LYS A 48 6.33 1.14 16.33
C LYS A 48 5.65 -0.22 16.47
N VAL A 49 5.06 -0.74 15.39
CA VAL A 49 4.37 -2.04 15.38
C VAL A 49 5.22 -3.16 14.78
N ASP A 50 6.37 -2.84 14.19
CA ASP A 50 7.38 -3.82 13.81
C ASP A 50 7.86 -4.59 15.04
N GLY A 51 7.86 -5.93 14.95
CA GLY A 51 8.15 -6.80 16.09
C GLY A 51 7.08 -6.79 17.19
N ALA A 52 5.88 -6.23 16.98
CA ALA A 52 4.81 -6.25 17.98
C ALA A 52 4.34 -7.67 18.33
N LYS A 53 4.55 -8.64 17.43
CA LYS A 53 4.45 -10.08 17.67
C LYS A 53 5.70 -10.77 17.13
N PRO A 54 6.09 -11.95 17.64
CA PRO A 54 7.26 -12.68 17.12
C PRO A 54 7.19 -12.86 15.61
N GLY A 55 8.19 -12.36 14.89
CA GLY A 55 8.28 -12.43 13.42
C GLY A 55 7.35 -11.50 12.64
N MET A 56 6.57 -10.65 13.30
CA MET A 56 5.72 -9.66 12.64
C MET A 56 6.54 -8.45 12.17
N ARG A 57 6.27 -7.97 10.95
CA ARG A 57 6.84 -6.75 10.37
C ARG A 57 5.83 -5.61 10.36
N GLY A 58 6.34 -4.38 10.29
CA GLY A 58 5.52 -3.16 10.41
C GLY A 58 4.52 -3.01 9.28
N ILE A 59 4.94 -3.24 8.05
CA ILE A 59 4.11 -3.07 6.85
C ILE A 59 4.48 -4.09 5.77
N CYS A 60 3.55 -4.41 4.89
CA CYS A 60 3.83 -5.07 3.61
C CYS A 60 3.60 -4.10 2.46
N LEU A 61 4.53 -4.03 1.51
CA LEU A 61 4.38 -3.24 0.29
C LEU A 61 4.94 -4.03 -0.90
N ARG A 62 4.23 -4.03 -2.03
CA ARG A 62 4.65 -4.86 -3.18
C ARG A 62 6.09 -4.54 -3.61
N GLY A 63 6.94 -5.55 -3.69
CA GLY A 63 8.30 -5.46 -4.23
C GLY A 63 8.54 -6.35 -5.45
N LEU A 64 7.57 -7.21 -5.81
CA LEU A 64 7.64 -8.08 -6.99
C LEU A 64 7.74 -7.24 -8.28
N PRO A 65 8.79 -7.41 -9.11
CA PRO A 65 8.94 -6.65 -10.35
C PRO A 65 7.80 -6.93 -11.34
N GLY A 66 7.11 -5.89 -11.76
CA GLY A 66 6.04 -5.96 -12.75
C GLY A 66 5.28 -4.65 -12.86
N TRP A 67 4.81 -4.31 -14.06
CA TRP A 67 4.09 -3.06 -14.30
C TRP A 67 2.80 -2.97 -13.47
N GLY A 68 2.10 -4.10 -13.30
CA GLY A 68 0.90 -4.24 -12.46
C GLY A 68 1.18 -4.73 -11.04
N GLU A 69 2.45 -4.99 -10.70
CA GLU A 69 2.89 -5.37 -9.36
C GLU A 69 3.56 -4.18 -8.69
N LEU A 70 4.86 -4.20 -8.39
CA LEU A 70 5.59 -3.09 -7.73
C LEU A 70 5.29 -1.71 -8.33
N ILE A 71 5.21 -1.60 -9.66
CA ILE A 71 5.10 -0.29 -10.33
C ILE A 71 3.73 0.37 -10.07
N ALA A 72 2.66 -0.41 -9.87
CA ALA A 72 1.32 0.13 -9.63
C ALA A 72 1.22 0.93 -8.30
N PRO A 73 1.49 0.37 -7.11
CA PRO A 73 1.47 1.13 -5.86
C PRO A 73 2.66 2.10 -5.75
N LEU A 74 3.81 1.84 -6.38
CA LEU A 74 4.88 2.84 -6.41
C LEU A 74 4.43 4.12 -7.14
N THR A 75 3.68 3.98 -8.23
CA THR A 75 3.17 5.13 -9.00
C THR A 75 2.23 5.99 -8.16
N THR A 76 1.35 5.38 -7.37
CA THR A 76 0.44 6.13 -6.50
C THR A 76 1.21 6.87 -5.41
N VAL A 77 2.24 6.25 -4.83
CA VAL A 77 3.15 6.94 -3.87
C VAL A 77 3.84 8.13 -4.55
N VAL A 78 4.44 7.93 -5.74
CA VAL A 78 5.10 8.99 -6.53
C VAL A 78 4.17 10.19 -6.77
N ASN A 79 2.92 9.93 -7.16
CA ASN A 79 1.92 10.97 -7.37
C ASN A 79 1.71 11.81 -6.10
N THR A 80 1.67 11.17 -4.92
CA THR A 80 1.46 11.88 -3.65
C THR A 80 2.63 12.78 -3.25
N PHE A 81 3.84 12.47 -3.70
CA PHE A 81 5.04 13.30 -3.53
C PHE A 81 5.11 14.46 -4.54
N GLY A 82 4.18 14.50 -5.49
CA GLY A 82 4.13 15.48 -6.58
C GLY A 82 4.92 15.08 -7.83
N GLY A 83 5.39 13.83 -7.91
CA GLY A 83 6.07 13.29 -9.08
C GLY A 83 5.09 12.82 -10.15
N THR A 84 5.62 12.54 -11.33
CA THR A 84 4.88 11.93 -12.45
C THR A 84 5.83 11.12 -13.32
N TRP A 85 5.30 10.23 -14.16
CA TRP A 85 6.08 9.49 -15.15
C TRP A 85 6.49 10.37 -16.33
N PHE A 86 5.54 11.17 -16.81
CA PHE A 86 5.70 12.02 -17.99
C PHE A 86 5.09 13.40 -17.76
N ALA A 87 5.71 14.42 -18.32
CA ALA A 87 5.07 15.72 -18.48
C ALA A 87 4.10 15.72 -19.68
N LYS A 88 3.35 16.82 -19.85
CA LYS A 88 2.35 16.96 -20.93
C LYS A 88 2.95 16.85 -22.35
N ASP A 89 4.23 17.14 -22.50
CA ASP A 89 5.00 17.02 -23.74
C ASP A 89 5.62 15.62 -23.93
N TRP A 90 5.25 14.65 -23.10
CA TRP A 90 5.78 13.28 -23.07
C TRP A 90 7.26 13.15 -22.68
N SER A 91 7.88 14.22 -22.17
CA SER A 91 9.21 14.10 -21.57
C SER A 91 9.15 13.26 -20.29
N ALA A 92 10.07 12.29 -20.16
CA ALA A 92 10.16 11.42 -18.99
C ALA A 92 10.64 12.20 -17.76
N ARG A 93 10.01 11.93 -16.60
CA ARG A 93 10.24 12.66 -15.33
C ARG A 93 10.70 11.77 -14.17
N LEU A 94 11.11 10.53 -14.45
CA LEU A 94 11.62 9.57 -13.46
C LEU A 94 12.88 10.06 -12.74
N GLY A 95 13.62 10.99 -13.36
CA GLY A 95 14.82 11.60 -12.80
C GLY A 95 14.56 12.76 -11.85
N ASP A 96 13.32 13.25 -11.76
CA ASP A 96 12.98 14.44 -10.97
C ASP A 96 13.08 14.15 -9.46
N LYS A 97 13.23 15.23 -8.68
CA LYS A 97 13.45 15.16 -7.24
C LYS A 97 12.32 14.41 -6.54
N GLU A 98 11.08 14.71 -6.89
CA GLU A 98 9.87 14.14 -6.29
C GLU A 98 9.78 12.63 -6.54
N PHE A 99 10.14 12.17 -7.75
CA PHE A 99 10.15 10.74 -8.08
C PHE A 99 11.22 10.01 -7.26
N ARG A 100 12.44 10.57 -7.20
CA ARG A 100 13.55 9.99 -6.43
C ARG A 100 13.23 9.93 -4.93
N GLU A 101 12.63 10.98 -4.38
CA GLU A 101 12.22 11.03 -2.98
C GLU A 101 11.16 9.96 -2.67
N ALA A 102 10.14 9.82 -3.52
CA ALA A 102 9.10 8.80 -3.35
C ALA A 102 9.66 7.37 -3.46
N ALA A 103 10.47 7.09 -4.48
CA ALA A 103 11.08 5.78 -4.67
C ALA A 103 12.04 5.44 -3.52
N LYS A 104 12.83 6.41 -3.05
CA LYS A 104 13.70 6.24 -1.89
C LYS A 104 12.88 5.96 -0.62
N PHE A 105 11.86 6.76 -0.35
CA PHE A 105 10.95 6.55 0.79
C PHE A 105 10.34 5.14 0.78
N TYR A 106 9.81 4.71 -0.36
CA TYR A 106 9.21 3.38 -0.52
C TYR A 106 10.22 2.27 -0.22
N VAL A 107 11.41 2.34 -0.82
CA VAL A 107 12.46 1.33 -0.64
C VAL A 107 13.00 1.31 0.78
N ASP A 108 13.23 2.47 1.39
CA ASP A 108 13.72 2.56 2.77
C ASP A 108 12.70 1.98 3.76
N LEU A 109 11.42 2.34 3.61
CA LEU A 109 10.35 1.81 4.45
C LEU A 109 10.26 0.28 4.39
N VAL A 110 10.38 -0.30 3.19
CA VAL A 110 10.39 -1.76 3.01
C VAL A 110 11.66 -2.38 3.62
N ARG A 111 12.83 -1.75 3.45
CA ARG A 111 14.09 -2.27 4.03
C ARG A 111 14.07 -2.24 5.56
N GLU A 112 13.53 -1.19 6.15
CA GLU A 112 13.55 -0.99 7.59
C GLU A 112 12.45 -1.76 8.30
N HIS A 113 11.23 -1.75 7.74
CA HIS A 113 10.00 -2.24 8.41
C HIS A 113 9.12 -3.15 7.54
N GLY A 114 9.58 -3.48 6.34
CA GLY A 114 8.89 -4.34 5.38
C GLY A 114 8.98 -5.83 5.69
N GLU A 115 8.20 -6.59 4.95
CA GLU A 115 8.11 -8.04 4.97
C GLU A 115 9.41 -8.76 4.55
N SER A 116 9.58 -9.99 5.01
CA SER A 116 10.67 -10.85 4.53
C SER A 116 10.39 -11.28 3.09
N GLY A 117 11.40 -11.21 2.22
CA GLY A 117 11.25 -11.54 0.80
C GLY A 117 10.45 -10.49 0.02
N ALA A 118 10.54 -9.21 0.38
CA ALA A 118 9.77 -8.14 -0.27
C ALA A 118 9.94 -8.10 -1.79
N ALA A 119 11.14 -8.36 -2.31
CA ALA A 119 11.41 -8.41 -3.76
C ALA A 119 10.64 -9.54 -4.51
N GLN A 120 10.05 -10.49 -3.77
CA GLN A 120 9.20 -11.56 -4.30
C GLN A 120 7.73 -11.38 -3.90
N SER A 121 7.39 -10.32 -3.16
CA SER A 121 6.05 -10.12 -2.62
C SER A 121 5.24 -9.19 -3.53
N GLY A 122 4.19 -9.72 -4.15
CA GLY A 122 3.17 -8.96 -4.87
C GLY A 122 1.89 -8.84 -4.06
N PHE A 123 0.76 -8.67 -4.75
CA PHE A 123 -0.56 -8.59 -4.11
C PHE A 123 -0.85 -9.79 -3.20
N ALA A 124 -0.70 -11.00 -3.74
CA ALA A 124 -1.14 -12.23 -3.08
C ALA A 124 -0.29 -12.52 -1.84
N GLU A 125 1.02 -12.30 -1.92
CA GLU A 125 1.95 -12.51 -0.82
C GLU A 125 1.67 -11.51 0.31
N CYS A 126 1.45 -10.23 0.01
CA CYS A 126 1.13 -9.25 1.03
C CYS A 126 -0.24 -9.47 1.68
N LEU A 127 -1.26 -9.82 0.89
CA LEU A 127 -2.57 -10.24 1.42
C LEU A 127 -2.42 -11.41 2.39
N ASN A 128 -1.66 -12.43 1.99
CA ASN A 128 -1.40 -13.60 2.81
C ASN A 128 -0.60 -13.26 4.08
N ASN A 129 0.42 -12.39 3.97
CA ASN A 129 1.20 -11.94 5.12
C ASN A 129 0.32 -11.21 6.15
N LEU A 130 -0.56 -10.30 5.71
CA LEU A 130 -1.48 -9.62 6.62
C LEU A 130 -2.49 -10.61 7.23
N THR A 131 -3.04 -11.51 6.41
CA THR A 131 -3.98 -12.57 6.84
C THR A 131 -3.36 -13.47 7.90
N GLN A 132 -2.12 -13.90 7.71
CA GLN A 132 -1.38 -14.75 8.66
C GLN A 132 -0.84 -13.96 9.86
N GLY A 133 -1.02 -12.63 9.91
CA GLY A 133 -0.49 -11.78 10.96
C GLY A 133 1.03 -11.66 10.94
N LYS A 134 1.67 -11.84 9.78
CA LYS A 134 3.10 -11.60 9.55
C LYS A 134 3.41 -10.12 9.32
N THR A 135 2.44 -9.32 8.90
CA THR A 135 2.55 -7.85 8.87
C THR A 135 1.42 -7.20 9.64
N ALA A 136 1.67 -6.00 10.17
CA ALA A 136 0.66 -5.22 10.89
C ALA A 136 -0.15 -4.32 9.96
N MET A 137 0.42 -3.91 8.82
CA MET A 137 -0.21 -3.01 7.85
C MET A 137 0.07 -3.45 6.42
N TRP A 138 -0.76 -2.99 5.48
CA TRP A 138 -0.63 -3.21 4.05
C TRP A 138 -1.36 -2.10 3.28
N TYR A 139 -0.65 -1.39 2.41
CA TYR A 139 -1.25 -0.42 1.49
C TYR A 139 -1.41 -1.08 0.12
N ASP A 140 -2.65 -1.23 -0.34
CA ASP A 140 -2.93 -1.93 -1.60
C ASP A 140 -4.39 -1.79 -2.04
N ALA A 141 -4.76 -2.56 -3.06
CA ALA A 141 -6.06 -2.62 -3.67
C ALA A 141 -7.19 -2.92 -2.68
N THR A 142 -8.29 -2.20 -2.85
CA THR A 142 -9.50 -2.35 -2.01
C THR A 142 -10.12 -3.74 -2.12
N SER A 143 -9.86 -4.47 -3.21
CA SER A 143 -10.34 -5.84 -3.46
C SER A 143 -9.84 -6.85 -2.42
N GLY A 144 -8.71 -6.59 -1.75
CA GLY A 144 -8.17 -7.44 -0.69
C GLY A 144 -9.05 -7.54 0.56
N ALA A 145 -9.91 -6.54 0.81
CA ALA A 145 -10.73 -6.47 2.03
C ALA A 145 -11.70 -7.65 2.17
N GLY A 146 -12.26 -8.15 1.06
CA GLY A 146 -13.19 -9.27 1.07
C GLY A 146 -12.56 -10.53 1.66
N SER A 147 -11.32 -10.83 1.29
CA SER A 147 -10.55 -11.97 1.81
C SER A 147 -10.20 -11.79 3.29
N LEU A 148 -9.85 -10.57 3.71
CA LEU A 148 -9.52 -10.26 5.10
C LEU A 148 -10.71 -10.39 6.05
N GLU A 149 -11.93 -10.08 5.58
CA GLU A 149 -13.17 -10.16 6.36
C GLU A 149 -13.98 -11.45 6.14
N ALA A 150 -13.50 -12.35 5.28
CA ALA A 150 -14.15 -13.61 4.99
C ALA A 150 -14.35 -14.45 6.27
N ALA A 151 -15.40 -15.28 6.30
CA ALA A 151 -15.79 -16.05 7.49
C ALA A 151 -14.67 -16.91 8.10
N LYS A 152 -13.75 -17.43 7.25
CA LYS A 152 -12.62 -18.26 7.68
C LYS A 152 -11.32 -17.49 7.89
N SER A 153 -11.31 -16.17 7.69
CA SER A 153 -10.13 -15.35 7.89
C SER A 153 -9.79 -15.25 9.38
N PRO A 154 -8.54 -15.55 9.80
CA PRO A 154 -8.12 -15.44 11.20
C PRO A 154 -8.02 -13.99 11.70
N VAL A 155 -8.05 -13.02 10.77
CA VAL A 155 -8.03 -11.58 11.04
C VAL A 155 -9.38 -10.89 10.83
N LYS A 156 -10.45 -11.66 10.57
CA LYS A 156 -11.82 -11.13 10.45
C LYS A 156 -12.17 -10.24 11.64
N GLY A 157 -12.69 -9.05 11.37
CA GLY A 157 -13.07 -8.03 12.35
C GLY A 157 -11.89 -7.32 13.03
N LYS A 158 -10.64 -7.73 12.77
CA LYS A 158 -9.43 -7.14 13.36
C LYS A 158 -8.77 -6.12 12.43
N ILE A 159 -9.21 -6.02 11.18
CA ILE A 159 -8.69 -5.06 10.21
C ILE A 159 -9.43 -3.73 10.32
N GLY A 160 -8.66 -2.65 10.32
CA GLY A 160 -9.11 -1.30 10.08
C GLY A 160 -8.72 -0.85 8.70
N TYR A 161 -9.47 0.11 8.18
CA TYR A 161 -9.31 0.65 6.84
C TYR A 161 -9.17 2.15 6.95
N ALA A 162 -8.18 2.72 6.28
CA ALA A 162 -7.99 4.16 6.14
C ALA A 162 -7.77 4.49 4.65
N PRO A 163 -8.14 5.71 4.20
CA PRO A 163 -7.82 6.16 2.85
C PRO A 163 -6.33 6.00 2.53
N ALA A 164 -6.01 5.91 1.24
CA ALA A 164 -4.65 5.88 0.75
C ALA A 164 -3.82 7.04 1.35
N PRO A 165 -2.62 6.77 1.90
CA PRO A 165 -1.81 7.82 2.51
C PRO A 165 -1.32 8.83 1.46
N VAL A 166 -1.14 10.08 1.89
CA VAL A 166 -0.67 11.17 1.01
C VAL A 166 0.56 11.88 1.58
N VAL A 167 1.20 12.72 0.77
CA VAL A 167 2.26 13.65 1.23
C VAL A 167 1.88 15.09 0.91
N LYS A 168 1.82 15.45 -0.38
CA LYS A 168 1.55 16.83 -0.85
C LYS A 168 0.17 16.98 -1.50
N THR A 169 -0.50 15.88 -1.81
CA THR A 169 -1.75 15.84 -2.56
C THR A 169 -2.97 15.67 -1.65
N LYS A 170 -4.17 15.99 -2.17
CA LYS A 170 -5.44 15.77 -1.45
C LYS A 170 -5.91 14.31 -1.50
N SER A 171 -5.44 13.55 -2.48
CA SER A 171 -5.72 12.14 -2.70
C SER A 171 -4.48 11.46 -3.27
N SER A 172 -4.43 10.14 -3.15
CA SER A 172 -3.41 9.32 -3.80
C SER A 172 -3.58 9.23 -5.31
#